data_AF-A0A3S4UIA4-F1
#
_entry.id   AF-A0A3S4UIA4-F1
#
_cell.length_a   1.000
_cell.length_b   1.000
_cell.length_c   1.000
_cell.angle_alpha   90.00
_cell.angle_beta   90.00
_cell.angle_gamma   90.00
#
_symmetry.space_group_name_H-M   'P 1'
#
loop_
_entity.id
_entity.type
_entity.pdbx_description
1 polymer ?
#
loop_
_entity_poly.entity_id
_entity_poly.type
_entity_poly.pdbx_seq_one_letter_code
_entity_poly.pdbx_strand_id
1 'polypeptide(L)'
;MKVLFDNCTSPMYASTLHGFVSHYGHSAVHIRDLAELPKGRSSTDLEWIDHLRSSGLVWSFISGDGRVLKNAAERAALRSAGLHGFILAPGYQKTPHNQVVSNLLWHWPEMQRLTEILAAPSMHEVPMKRTTKLRSLPL
;
A
#
# COMPACT_ATOMS: atom_id res chain seq x y z
N MET A 1 6.18 11.02 -1.60
CA MET A 1 5.31 10.26 -0.67
C MET A 1 6.05 9.06 -0.12
N LYS A 2 5.62 8.53 1.04
CA LYS A 2 6.11 7.26 1.58
C LYS A 2 5.09 6.15 1.34
N VAL A 3 5.54 4.98 0.93
CA VAL A 3 4.69 3.81 0.63
C VAL A 3 5.09 2.64 1.52
N LEU A 4 4.15 2.16 2.32
CA LEU A 4 4.31 0.96 3.12
C LEU A 4 3.79 -0.27 2.36
N PHE A 5 4.56 -1.34 2.39
CA PHE A 5 4.13 -2.68 1.99
C PHE A 5 3.93 -3.53 3.23
N ASP A 6 2.75 -4.12 3.40
CA ASP A 6 2.44 -4.95 4.55
C ASP A 6 2.99 -6.38 4.43
N ASN A 7 2.77 -7.19 5.47
CA ASN A 7 3.21 -8.58 5.52
C ASN A 7 2.54 -9.50 4.49
N CYS A 8 1.46 -9.06 3.83
CA CYS A 8 0.77 -9.83 2.79
C CYS A 8 1.47 -9.71 1.43
N THR A 9 2.52 -8.90 1.35
CA THR A 9 3.30 -8.67 0.13
C THR A 9 4.74 -9.17 0.27
N SER A 10 5.41 -9.38 -0.87
CA SER A 10 6.84 -9.73 -0.83
C SER A 10 7.67 -8.46 -0.57
N PRO A 11 8.68 -8.50 0.32
CA PRO A 11 9.62 -7.39 0.52
C PRO A 11 10.33 -6.97 -0.78
N MET A 12 10.49 -7.91 -1.72
CA MET A 12 11.05 -7.64 -3.04
C MET A 12 10.19 -6.64 -3.84
N TYR A 13 8.86 -6.62 -3.63
CA TYR A 13 7.98 -5.65 -4.28
C TYR A 13 8.27 -4.23 -3.80
N ALA A 14 8.46 -4.08 -2.48
CA ALA A 14 8.80 -2.79 -1.87
C ALA A 14 10.17 -2.30 -2.35
N SER A 15 11.21 -3.15 -2.34
CA SER A 15 12.55 -2.75 -2.79
C SER A 15 12.59 -2.44 -4.29
N THR A 16 11.85 -3.19 -5.11
CA THR A 16 11.74 -2.93 -6.55
C THR A 16 11.05 -1.59 -6.83
N LEU A 17 9.91 -1.32 -6.18
CA LEU A 17 9.23 -0.05 -6.32
C LEU A 17 10.10 1.09 -5.79
N HIS A 18 10.78 0.89 -4.64
CA HIS A 18 11.70 1.87 -4.06
C HIS A 18 12.79 2.28 -5.04
N GLY A 19 13.43 1.30 -5.70
CA GLY A 19 14.45 1.55 -6.72
C GLY A 19 13.95 2.47 -7.82
N PHE A 20 12.68 2.34 -8.23
CA PHE A 20 12.08 3.23 -9.22
C PHE A 20 11.70 4.60 -8.65
N VAL A 21 10.96 4.63 -7.53
CA VAL A 21 10.33 5.87 -7.03
C VAL A 21 11.30 6.80 -6.28
N SER A 22 12.44 6.28 -5.81
CA SER A 22 13.49 7.07 -5.13
C SER A 22 14.08 8.16 -6.02
N HIS A 23 14.12 7.95 -7.33
CA HIS A 23 14.53 8.96 -8.32
C HIS A 23 13.58 10.17 -8.39
N TYR A 24 12.38 10.06 -7.81
CA TYR A 24 11.37 11.13 -7.76
C TYR A 24 11.17 11.68 -6.33
N GLY A 25 12.10 11.42 -5.41
CA GLY A 25 11.99 11.88 -4.02
C GLY A 25 10.87 11.17 -3.24
N HIS A 26 10.50 9.96 -3.65
CA HIS A 26 9.55 9.11 -2.94
C HIS A 26 10.27 7.92 -2.33
N SER A 27 9.61 7.19 -1.45
CA SER A 27 10.19 5.94 -0.92
C SER A 27 9.12 4.88 -0.74
N ALA A 28 9.52 3.64 -0.99
CA ALA A 28 8.75 2.46 -0.62
C ALA A 28 9.55 1.64 0.40
N VAL A 29 8.86 1.03 1.36
CA VAL A 29 9.45 0.21 2.42
C VAL A 29 8.49 -0.93 2.77
N HIS A 30 9.03 -2.11 3.04
CA HIS A 30 8.26 -3.22 3.58
C HIS A 30 8.21 -3.14 5.10
N ILE A 31 7.10 -3.52 5.74
CA ILE A 31 6.90 -3.43 7.19
C ILE A 31 8.03 -4.08 8.01
N ARG A 32 8.60 -5.18 7.51
CA ARG A 32 9.75 -5.86 8.13
C ARG A 32 11.01 -4.98 8.23
N ASP A 33 11.16 -4.03 7.33
CA ASP A 33 12.32 -3.15 7.19
C ASP A 33 12.03 -1.74 7.75
N LEU A 34 10.82 -1.52 8.31
CA LEU A 34 10.44 -0.27 8.96
C LEU A 34 10.93 -0.27 10.42
N ALA A 35 12.15 0.23 10.63
CA ALA A 35 12.82 0.23 11.93
C ALA A 35 12.08 1.03 13.03
N GLU A 36 11.21 1.94 12.64
CA GLU A 36 10.42 2.77 13.56
C GLU A 36 9.30 1.97 14.25
N LEU A 37 8.95 0.77 13.76
CA LEU A 37 7.95 -0.09 14.37
C LEU A 37 8.56 -0.93 15.50
N PRO A 38 8.07 -0.82 16.76
CA PRO A 38 8.64 -1.54 17.91
C PRO A 38 8.67 -3.06 17.75
N LYS A 39 7.70 -3.62 17.03
CA LYS A 39 7.59 -5.06 16.78
C LYS A 39 7.99 -5.46 15.35
N GLY A 40 8.48 -4.51 14.54
CA GLY A 40 8.85 -4.72 13.14
C GLY A 40 7.77 -5.49 12.37
N ARG A 41 8.15 -6.59 11.71
CA ARG A 41 7.24 -7.48 10.98
C ARG A 41 6.14 -8.13 11.84
N SER A 42 6.28 -8.16 13.16
CA SER A 42 5.30 -8.73 14.09
C SER A 42 4.29 -7.70 14.59
N SER A 43 4.36 -6.46 14.09
CA SER A 43 3.36 -5.43 14.37
C SER A 43 2.02 -5.83 13.77
N THR A 44 0.97 -5.69 14.56
CA THR A 44 -0.42 -5.85 14.14
C THR A 44 -0.86 -4.74 13.19
N ASP A 45 -1.99 -4.94 12.51
CA ASP A 45 -2.50 -3.92 11.58
C ASP A 45 -2.77 -2.58 12.25
N LEU A 46 -3.37 -2.61 13.45
CA LEU A 46 -3.61 -1.40 14.23
C LEU A 46 -2.31 -0.68 14.60
N GLU A 47 -1.25 -1.42 14.98
CA GLU A 47 0.02 -0.83 15.40
C GLU A 47 0.71 -0.09 14.26
N TRP A 48 0.78 -0.67 13.06
CA TRP A 48 1.41 0.04 11.95
C TRP A 48 0.52 1.17 11.43
N ILE A 49 -0.81 1.02 11.43
CA ILE A 49 -1.74 2.09 11.04
C ILE A 49 -1.57 3.29 11.97
N ASP A 50 -1.52 3.06 13.28
CA ASP A 50 -1.32 4.11 14.28
C ASP A 50 0.05 4.79 14.11
N HIS A 51 1.10 4.01 13.82
CA HIS A 51 2.44 4.54 13.50
C HIS A 51 2.39 5.49 12.31
N LEU A 52 1.82 5.05 11.18
CA LEU A 52 1.73 5.88 9.98
C LEU A 52 0.97 7.18 10.24
N ARG A 53 -0.16 7.11 10.95
CA ARG A 53 -0.93 8.29 11.36
C ARG A 53 -0.08 9.26 12.18
N SER A 54 0.70 8.76 13.13
CA SER A 54 1.51 9.60 14.04
C SER A 54 2.72 10.26 13.38
N SER A 55 3.18 9.74 12.24
CA SER A 55 4.39 10.21 11.58
C SER A 55 4.31 11.61 10.98
N GLY A 56 3.09 12.17 10.82
CA GLY A 56 2.87 13.49 10.21
C GLY A 56 3.20 13.57 8.71
N LEU A 57 3.46 12.43 8.05
CA LEU A 57 3.81 12.35 6.63
C LEU A 57 2.65 11.81 5.80
N VAL A 58 2.65 12.15 4.50
CA VAL A 58 1.72 11.53 3.53
C VAL A 58 2.17 10.10 3.25
N TRP A 59 1.43 9.16 3.82
CA TRP A 59 1.62 7.73 3.62
C TRP A 59 0.56 7.14 2.70
N SER A 60 1.01 6.17 1.91
CA SER A 60 0.14 5.18 1.30
C SER A 60 0.55 3.78 1.73
N PHE A 61 -0.37 2.82 1.63
CA PHE A 61 -0.02 1.42 1.82
C PHE A 61 -0.47 0.55 0.66
N ILE A 62 0.28 -0.53 0.41
CA ILE A 62 -0.04 -1.56 -0.57
C ILE A 62 -0.18 -2.89 0.18
N SER A 63 -1.30 -3.57 -0.03
CA SER A 63 -1.60 -4.86 0.60
C SER A 63 -2.08 -5.89 -0.41
N GLY A 64 -1.71 -7.16 -0.17
CA GLY A 64 -2.26 -8.31 -0.89
C GLY A 64 -3.54 -8.89 -0.27
N ASP A 65 -4.00 -8.38 0.88
CA ASP A 65 -5.17 -8.89 1.58
C ASP A 65 -6.30 -7.84 1.63
N GLY A 66 -7.32 -8.03 0.80
CA GLY A 66 -8.54 -7.21 0.84
C GLY A 66 -9.41 -7.42 2.09
N ARG A 67 -9.08 -8.38 2.97
CA ARG A 67 -9.78 -8.57 4.25
C ARG A 67 -9.50 -7.46 5.27
N VAL A 68 -8.43 -6.68 5.10
CA VAL A 68 -8.18 -5.49 5.92
C VAL A 68 -9.36 -4.48 5.85
N LEU A 69 -10.17 -4.58 4.78
CA LEU A 69 -11.40 -3.81 4.60
C LEU A 69 -12.66 -4.47 5.20
N LYS A 70 -12.58 -5.69 5.71
CA LYS A 70 -13.75 -6.42 6.25
C LYS A 70 -13.86 -6.30 7.76
N ASN A 71 -12.74 -6.19 8.48
CA ASN A 71 -12.76 -6.01 9.93
C ASN A 71 -13.20 -4.58 10.27
N ALA A 72 -14.27 -4.43 11.06
CA ALA A 72 -14.81 -3.13 11.42
C ALA A 72 -13.81 -2.25 12.18
N ALA A 73 -12.96 -2.85 13.03
CA ALA A 73 -11.96 -2.14 13.82
C ALA A 73 -10.81 -1.63 12.94
N GLU A 74 -10.22 -2.49 12.10
CA GLU A 74 -9.16 -2.12 11.16
C GLU A 74 -9.66 -1.07 10.16
N ARG A 75 -10.87 -1.23 9.64
CA ARG A 75 -11.49 -0.28 8.73
C ARG A 75 -11.71 1.09 9.39
N ALA A 76 -12.14 1.12 10.66
CA ALA A 76 -12.25 2.36 11.42
C ALA A 76 -10.87 3.01 11.65
N ALA A 77 -9.85 2.21 11.99
CA ALA A 77 -8.48 2.67 12.14
C ALA A 77 -7.94 3.27 10.84
N LEU A 78 -8.07 2.58 9.71
CA LEU A 78 -7.69 3.07 8.37
C LEU A 78 -8.37 4.39 8.02
N ARG A 79 -9.68 4.50 8.28
CA ARG A 79 -10.41 5.77 8.08
C ARG A 79 -9.84 6.89 8.95
N SER A 80 -9.56 6.61 10.21
CA SER A 80 -9.02 7.61 11.15
C SER A 80 -7.56 8.00 10.86
N ALA A 81 -6.81 7.12 10.20
CA ALA A 81 -5.40 7.35 9.88
C ALA A 81 -5.19 8.25 8.67
N GLY A 82 -6.26 8.55 7.89
CA GLY A 82 -6.17 9.42 6.72
C GLY A 82 -5.22 8.86 5.66
N LEU A 83 -5.24 7.54 5.44
CA LEU A 83 -4.33 6.87 4.50
C LEU A 83 -4.98 6.69 3.12
N HIS A 84 -4.14 6.72 2.08
CA HIS A 84 -4.47 6.14 0.78
C HIS A 84 -4.03 4.68 0.75
N GLY A 85 -4.95 3.75 0.53
CA GLY A 85 -4.62 2.33 0.43
C GLY A 85 -4.89 1.75 -0.95
N PHE A 86 -4.00 0.85 -1.34
CA PHE A 86 -4.04 0.14 -2.61
C PHE A 86 -4.03 -1.36 -2.34
N ILE A 87 -5.11 -2.05 -2.72
CA ILE A 87 -5.29 -3.49 -2.52
C ILE A 87 -5.02 -4.20 -3.83
N LEU A 88 -4.09 -5.14 -3.86
CA LEU A 88 -3.86 -5.97 -5.03
C LEU A 88 -5.06 -6.89 -5.25
N ALA A 89 -5.56 -6.94 -6.49
CA ALA A 89 -6.65 -7.85 -6.83
C ALA A 89 -6.28 -9.33 -6.51
N PRO A 90 -7.24 -10.21 -6.20
CA PRO A 90 -6.95 -11.60 -5.79
C PRO A 90 -6.06 -12.39 -6.77
N GLY A 91 -6.09 -12.04 -8.07
CA GLY A 91 -5.25 -12.66 -9.10
C GLY A 91 -3.74 -12.53 -8.85
N TYR A 92 -3.30 -11.53 -8.10
CA TYR A 92 -1.88 -11.31 -7.80
C TYR A 92 -1.27 -12.46 -6.98
N GLN A 93 -2.08 -13.18 -6.18
CA GLN A 93 -1.58 -14.22 -5.26
C GLN A 93 -0.92 -15.41 -5.96
N LYS A 94 -1.34 -15.73 -7.19
CA LYS A 94 -0.79 -16.84 -8.00
C LYS A 94 0.10 -16.35 -9.14
N THR A 95 0.33 -15.04 -9.21
CA THR A 95 1.04 -14.42 -10.32
C THR A 95 2.55 -14.45 -10.05
N PRO A 96 3.39 -14.82 -11.04
CA PRO A 96 4.84 -14.75 -10.90
C PRO A 96 5.33 -13.37 -10.46
N HIS A 97 6.29 -13.35 -9.55
CA HIS A 97 6.82 -12.14 -8.92
C HIS A 97 7.19 -11.02 -9.90
N ASN A 98 7.86 -11.36 -11.01
CA ASN A 98 8.24 -10.42 -12.06
C ASN A 98 7.03 -9.73 -12.72
N GLN A 99 5.91 -10.46 -12.89
CA GLN A 99 4.69 -9.89 -13.42
C GLN A 99 3.99 -8.99 -12.40
N VAL A 100 4.00 -9.38 -11.11
CA VAL A 100 3.45 -8.55 -10.01
C VAL A 100 4.16 -7.19 -9.96
N VAL A 101 5.49 -7.18 -9.89
CA VAL A 101 6.26 -5.92 -9.84
C VAL A 101 6.13 -5.12 -11.12
N SER A 102 6.08 -5.77 -12.28
CA SER A 102 5.86 -5.08 -13.55
C SER A 102 4.52 -4.36 -13.58
N ASN A 103 3.46 -4.99 -13.04
CA ASN A 103 2.15 -4.35 -12.95
C ASN A 103 2.12 -3.24 -11.89
N LEU A 104 2.78 -3.41 -10.74
CA LEU A 104 2.93 -2.34 -9.74
C LEU A 104 3.58 -1.10 -10.34
N LEU A 105 4.69 -1.27 -11.07
CA LEU A 105 5.37 -0.19 -11.77
C LEU A 105 4.48 0.45 -12.84
N TRP A 106 3.71 -0.37 -13.57
CA TRP A 106 2.80 0.11 -14.60
C TRP A 106 1.68 0.99 -14.03
N HIS A 107 1.09 0.59 -12.90
CA HIS A 107 0.01 1.34 -12.25
C HIS A 107 0.50 2.48 -11.36
N TRP A 108 1.81 2.57 -11.09
CA TRP A 108 2.38 3.58 -10.18
C TRP A 108 1.97 5.02 -10.51
N PRO A 109 2.05 5.49 -11.78
CA PRO A 109 1.66 6.87 -12.10
C PRO A 109 0.19 7.18 -11.74
N GLU A 110 -0.70 6.20 -11.90
CA GLU A 110 -2.10 6.35 -11.53
C GLU A 110 -2.27 6.37 -10.00
N MET A 111 -1.59 5.47 -9.28
CA MET A 111 -1.62 5.42 -7.81
C MET A 111 -1.13 6.73 -7.21
N GLN A 112 0.01 7.24 -7.67
CA GLN A 112 0.56 8.51 -7.22
C GLN A 112 -0.42 9.66 -7.50
N ARG A 113 -0.94 9.77 -8.73
CA ARG A 113 -1.88 10.82 -9.11
C ARG A 113 -3.13 10.81 -8.23
N LEU A 114 -3.67 9.63 -7.89
CA LEU A 114 -4.83 9.55 -7.00
C LEU A 114 -4.56 10.14 -5.62
N THR A 115 -3.34 9.98 -5.09
CA THR A 115 -2.98 10.58 -3.79
C THR A 115 -2.81 12.09 -3.83
N GLU A 116 -2.62 12.67 -5.01
CA GLU A 116 -2.52 14.12 -5.20
C GLU A 116 -3.89 14.77 -5.37
N ILE A 117 -4.86 14.07 -5.97
CA ILE A 117 -6.16 14.64 -6.34
C ILE A 117 -7.31 14.25 -5.41
N LEU A 118 -7.18 13.16 -4.65
CA LEU A 118 -8.21 12.70 -3.72
C LEU A 118 -7.86 13.11 -2.30
N ALA A 119 -8.87 13.52 -1.53
CA ALA A 119 -8.74 13.64 -0.09
C ALA A 119 -8.64 12.24 0.54
N ALA A 120 -7.76 12.09 1.53
CA ALA A 120 -7.73 10.88 2.35
C ALA A 120 -8.88 10.89 3.38
N PRO A 121 -9.36 9.72 3.84
CA PRO A 121 -8.93 8.37 3.47
C PRO A 121 -9.55 7.89 2.15
N SER A 122 -8.81 7.09 1.38
CA SER A 122 -9.33 6.48 0.15
C SER A 122 -8.76 5.09 -0.08
N MET A 123 -9.56 4.16 -0.61
CA MET A 123 -9.12 2.81 -0.94
C MET A 123 -9.37 2.49 -2.40
N HIS A 124 -8.39 1.86 -3.04
CA HIS A 124 -8.48 1.44 -4.44
C HIS A 124 -7.95 0.02 -4.62
N GLU A 125 -8.58 -0.75 -5.49
CA GLU A 125 -8.04 -2.02 -5.97
C GLU A 125 -7.13 -1.79 -7.18
N VAL A 126 -5.96 -2.41 -7.16
CA VAL A 126 -5.02 -2.48 -8.27
C VAL A 126 -5.37 -3.68 -9.14
N PRO A 127 -5.82 -3.49 -10.40
CA PRO A 127 -6.21 -4.58 -11.27
C PRO A 127 -5.00 -5.33 -11.81
N MET A 128 -5.23 -6.55 -12.32
CA MET A 128 -4.21 -7.35 -13.00
C MET A 128 -3.93 -6.87 -14.43
N LYS A 129 -4.95 -6.30 -15.08
CA LYS A 129 -4.88 -5.86 -16.47
C LYS A 129 -4.39 -4.41 -16.51
N ARG A 130 -3.26 -4.20 -17.18
CA ARG A 130 -2.61 -2.91 -17.39
C ARG A 130 -3.48 -1.82 -18.03
N THR A 131 -4.50 -2.23 -18.78
CA THR A 131 -5.46 -1.33 -19.44
C THR A 131 -6.65 -0.96 -18.56
N THR A 132 -6.82 -1.65 -17.42
CA THR A 132 -7.91 -1.40 -16.48
C THR A 132 -7.47 -0.36 -15.45
N LYS A 133 -8.33 0.63 -15.21
CA LYS A 133 -8.09 1.67 -14.19
C LYS A 133 -8.23 1.11 -12.77
N LEU A 134 -7.66 1.82 -11.81
CA LEU A 134 -7.86 1.54 -10.39
C LEU A 134 -9.35 1.63 -10.03
N ARG A 135 -9.84 0.67 -9.24
CA ARG A 135 -11.25 0.61 -8.83
C ARG A 135 -11.40 1.11 -7.39
N SER A 136 -12.24 2.11 -7.16
CA SER A 136 -12.53 2.56 -5.79
C SER A 136 -13.18 1.44 -4.97
N LEU A 137 -12.72 1.29 -3.72
CA LEU A 137 -13.24 0.34 -2.74
C LEU A 137 -13.95 1.11 -1.61
N PRO A 138 -15.06 0.57 -1.08
CA PRO A 138 -15.76 1.20 0.04
C PRO A 138 -14.89 1.15 1.31
N LEU A 139 -14.82 2.29 2.01
CA LEU A 139 -14.26 2.44 3.34
C LEU A 139 -15.37 2.48 4.38
#